data_AF-A0A9D2EHQ3-F1
#
_entry.id   AF-A0A9D2EHQ3-F1
#
_cell.length_a   1.000
_cell.length_b   1.000
_cell.length_c   1.000
_cell.angle_alpha   90.00
_cell.angle_beta   90.00
_cell.angle_gamma   90.00
#
_symmetry.space_group_name_H-M   'P 1'
#
loop_
_entity.id
_entity.type
_entity.pdbx_description
1 polymer ?
#
loop_
_entity_poly.entity_id
_entity_poly.type
_entity_poly.pdbx_seq_one_letter_code
_entity_poly.pdbx_strand_id
1 'polypeptide(L)'
;MARVYMYADETGDLRYDRDAPYFGIGTATYRGKHSDALWAGLELRTELESKGVRVQHGLHAKNDSRSTRSAMFDVIAQQAPRFDATFLCKENAYARV
;
A
#
# COMPACT_ATOMS: atom_id res chain seq x y z
N MET A 1 8.91 6.07 23.86
CA MET A 1 7.98 6.31 22.72
C MET A 1 8.13 5.20 21.71
N ALA A 2 7.04 4.63 21.21
CA ALA A 2 7.09 3.63 20.14
C ALA A 2 7.36 4.32 18.79
N ARG A 3 8.25 3.76 17.96
CA ARG A 3 8.46 4.24 16.59
C ARG A 3 7.25 3.87 15.72
N VAL A 4 6.84 4.81 14.88
CA VAL A 4 5.72 4.65 13.94
C VAL A 4 6.28 4.80 12.53
N TYR A 5 5.96 3.85 11.66
CA TYR A 5 6.32 3.85 10.26
C TYR A 5 5.04 3.92 9.45
N MET A 6 4.92 4.91 8.57
CA MET A 6 3.71 5.17 7.81
C MET A 6 4.05 5.23 6.33
N TYR A 7 3.33 4.44 5.56
CA TYR A 7 3.30 4.51 4.10
C TYR A 7 2.00 5.17 3.71
N ALA A 8 2.08 6.19 2.87
CA ALA A 8 0.92 6.87 2.33
C ALA A 8 0.93 6.72 0.81
N ASP A 9 -0.23 6.44 0.24
CA ASP A 9 -0.43 6.44 -1.20
C ASP A 9 -1.70 7.21 -1.54
N GLU A 10 -1.66 7.91 -2.66
CA GLU A 10 -2.76 8.71 -3.15
C GLU A 10 -3.56 7.91 -4.17
N THR A 11 -4.87 8.02 -4.07
CA THR A 11 -5.77 7.53 -5.10
C THR A 11 -6.67 8.67 -5.56
N GLY A 12 -7.22 8.54 -6.77
CA GLY A 12 -8.24 9.45 -7.26
C GLY A 12 -9.52 9.38 -6.41
N ASP A 13 -10.65 9.76 -7.01
CA ASP A 13 -11.94 9.40 -6.42
C ASP A 13 -12.20 7.90 -6.63
N LEU A 14 -12.92 7.27 -5.71
CA LEU A 14 -13.32 5.85 -5.81
C LEU A 14 -14.24 5.59 -7.00
N ARG A 15 -14.80 6.64 -7.58
CA ARG A 15 -15.61 6.60 -8.81
C ARG A 15 -14.77 6.56 -10.09
N TYR A 16 -13.47 6.85 -10.01
CA TYR A 16 -12.56 6.93 -11.16
C TYR A 16 -12.97 7.95 -12.23
N ASP A 17 -13.76 8.96 -11.86
CA ASP A 17 -14.17 10.07 -12.72
C ASP A 17 -13.05 11.12 -12.86
N ARG A 18 -13.01 11.84 -14.00
CA ARG A 18 -11.99 12.87 -14.25
C ARG A 18 -12.16 14.10 -13.35
N ASP A 19 -13.39 14.54 -13.11
CA ASP A 19 -13.72 15.74 -12.32
C ASP A 19 -14.13 15.39 -10.88
N ALA A 20 -13.38 14.47 -10.30
CA ALA A 20 -13.52 14.03 -8.92
C ALA A 20 -13.44 15.22 -7.93
N PRO A 21 -14.49 15.51 -7.12
CA PRO A 21 -14.45 16.58 -6.11
C PRO A 21 -13.61 16.21 -4.88
N TYR A 22 -13.29 14.94 -4.71
CA TYR A 22 -12.44 14.43 -3.65
C TYR A 22 -11.16 13.81 -4.23
N PHE A 23 -10.09 13.76 -3.43
CA PHE A 23 -8.99 12.83 -3.65
C PHE A 23 -8.78 11.99 -2.40
N GLY A 24 -8.53 10.70 -2.59
CA GLY A 24 -8.36 9.74 -1.51
C GLY A 24 -6.90 9.62 -1.11
N ILE A 25 -6.65 9.54 0.20
CA ILE A 25 -5.35 9.14 0.75
C ILE A 25 -5.56 7.86 1.53
N GLY A 26 -4.79 6.83 1.19
CA GLY A 26 -4.69 5.59 1.97
C GLY A 26 -3.37 5.58 2.75
N THR A 27 -3.40 5.06 3.97
CA THR A 27 -2.20 4.85 4.76
C THR A 27 -2.11 3.43 5.30
N ALA A 28 -0.88 2.91 5.36
CA ALA A 28 -0.54 1.68 6.07
C ALA A 28 0.43 2.03 7.20
N THR A 29 0.01 1.83 8.44
CA THR A 29 0.76 2.21 9.64
C THR A 29 1.24 0.98 10.39
N TYR A 30 2.55 0.95 10.63
CA TYR A 30 3.23 -0.07 11.44
C TYR A 30 3.76 0.56 12.73
N ARG A 31 3.59 -0.14 13.86
CA ARG A 31 4.09 0.28 15.17
C ARG A 31 5.09 -0.75 15.68
N GLY A 32 6.18 -0.27 16.28
CA GLY A 32 7.20 -1.18 16.87
C GLY A 32 8.23 -1.65 15.84
N LYS A 33 8.42 -2.98 15.72
CA LYS A 33 9.48 -3.60 14.89
C LYS A 33 9.08 -3.72 13.43
N HIS A 34 9.09 -2.60 12.72
CA HIS A 34 8.82 -2.56 11.28
C HIS A 34 9.86 -3.33 10.44
N SER A 35 11.05 -3.60 10.99
CA SER A 35 12.07 -4.46 10.36
C SER A 35 11.53 -5.83 9.97
N ASP A 36 10.66 -6.41 10.78
CA ASP A 36 10.17 -7.78 10.60
C ASP A 36 9.22 -7.84 9.40
N ALA A 37 8.42 -6.79 9.18
CA ALA A 37 7.57 -6.63 8.00
C ALA A 37 8.41 -6.47 6.72
N LEU A 38 9.48 -5.68 6.77
CA LEU A 38 10.41 -5.53 5.64
C LEU A 38 11.10 -6.86 5.30
N TRP A 39 11.50 -7.62 6.32
CA TRP A 39 12.14 -8.92 6.15
C TRP A 39 11.19 -9.94 5.51
N ALA A 40 9.97 -10.07 6.03
CA ALA A 40 8.96 -10.96 5.47
C ALA A 40 8.65 -10.64 3.99
N GLY A 41 8.60 -9.34 3.62
CA GLY A 41 8.45 -8.92 2.23
C GLY A 41 9.64 -9.27 1.34
N LEU A 42 10.87 -9.28 1.89
CA LEU A 42 12.05 -9.75 1.17
C LEU A 42 12.02 -11.27 0.96
N GLU A 43 11.72 -12.04 2.00
CA GLU A 43 11.59 -13.51 1.92
C GLU A 43 10.59 -13.92 0.84
N LEU A 44 9.41 -13.27 0.80
CA LEU A 44 8.41 -13.51 -0.24
C LEU A 44 8.98 -13.26 -1.65
N ARG A 45 9.69 -12.15 -1.86
CA ARG A 45 10.28 -11.84 -3.19
C ARG A 45 11.30 -12.89 -3.59
N THR A 46 12.16 -13.32 -2.67
CA THR A 46 13.15 -14.37 -2.93
C THR A 46 12.48 -15.70 -3.27
N GLU A 47 11.42 -16.07 -2.53
CA GLU A 47 10.66 -17.29 -2.81
C GLU A 47 10.00 -17.23 -4.19
N LEU A 48 9.39 -16.10 -4.56
CA LEU A 48 8.77 -15.90 -5.87
C LEU A 48 9.79 -16.00 -7.02
N GLU A 49 10.95 -15.33 -6.89
CA GLU A 49 12.04 -15.44 -7.86
C GLU A 49 12.55 -16.87 -7.99
N SER A 50 12.66 -17.61 -6.88
CA SER A 50 13.07 -19.03 -6.91
C SER A 50 12.10 -19.92 -7.71
N LYS A 51 10.82 -19.51 -7.80
CA LYS A 51 9.76 -20.15 -8.59
C LYS A 51 9.66 -19.61 -10.02
N GLY A 52 10.58 -18.75 -10.44
CA GLY A 52 10.62 -18.15 -11.77
C GLY A 52 9.74 -16.91 -11.97
N VAL A 53 9.14 -16.38 -10.90
CA VAL A 53 8.37 -15.13 -10.97
C VAL A 53 9.33 -13.95 -10.85
N ARG A 54 9.51 -13.20 -11.95
CA ARG A 54 10.39 -12.03 -11.99
C ARG A 54 9.74 -10.83 -11.30
N VAL A 55 10.27 -10.46 -10.13
CA VAL A 55 9.82 -9.34 -9.28
C VAL A 55 10.98 -8.36 -9.02
N GLN A 56 11.89 -8.22 -9.98
CA GLN A 56 13.07 -7.34 -9.92
C GLN A 56 12.73 -5.89 -9.54
N HIS A 57 11.56 -5.40 -9.93
CA HIS A 57 11.07 -4.05 -9.63
C HIS A 57 10.11 -4.00 -8.43
N GLY A 58 10.06 -5.08 -7.65
CA GLY A 58 9.09 -5.25 -6.56
C GLY A 58 7.78 -5.88 -7.03
N LEU A 59 6.84 -5.96 -6.10
CA LEU A 59 5.48 -6.43 -6.32
C LEU A 59 4.60 -5.25 -6.71
N HIS A 60 3.74 -5.43 -7.72
CA HIS A 60 2.88 -4.38 -8.24
C HIS A 60 1.46 -4.89 -8.48
N ALA A 61 0.48 -4.29 -7.79
CA ALA A 61 -0.92 -4.73 -7.78
C ALA A 61 -1.58 -4.84 -9.18
N LYS A 62 -1.12 -4.05 -10.16
CA LYS A 62 -1.59 -4.10 -11.56
C LYS A 62 -0.89 -5.17 -12.42
N ASN A 63 0.41 -5.38 -12.22
CA ASN A 63 1.25 -6.14 -13.17
C ASN A 63 1.39 -7.59 -12.74
N ASP A 64 1.21 -7.86 -11.45
CA ASP A 64 1.40 -9.19 -10.89
C ASP A 64 0.23 -10.11 -11.20
N SER A 65 0.57 -11.39 -11.38
CA SER A 65 -0.43 -12.45 -11.52
C SER A 65 -1.34 -12.53 -10.29
N ARG A 66 -2.52 -13.16 -10.44
CA ARG A 66 -3.44 -13.35 -9.31
C ARG A 66 -2.78 -14.12 -8.15
N SER A 67 -2.04 -15.18 -8.43
CA SER A 67 -1.36 -15.98 -7.40
C SER A 67 -0.26 -15.19 -6.68
N THR A 68 0.53 -14.41 -7.41
CA THR A 68 1.55 -13.52 -6.83
C THR A 68 0.92 -12.50 -5.88
N ARG A 69 -0.19 -11.88 -6.27
CA ARG A 69 -0.91 -10.92 -5.41
C ARG A 69 -1.50 -11.58 -4.17
N SER A 70 -2.08 -12.78 -4.31
CA SER A 70 -2.58 -13.53 -3.15
C SER A 70 -1.47 -13.79 -2.12
N ALA A 71 -0.29 -14.25 -2.55
CA ALA A 71 0.83 -14.48 -1.64
C ALA A 71 1.28 -13.19 -0.92
N MET A 72 1.27 -12.05 -1.62
CA MET A 72 1.55 -10.74 -1.01
C MET A 72 0.49 -10.33 0.02
N PHE A 73 -0.80 -10.54 -0.28
CA PHE A 73 -1.87 -10.26 0.66
C PHE A 73 -1.80 -11.16 1.91
N ASP A 74 -1.41 -12.42 1.77
CA ASP A 74 -1.23 -13.33 2.90
C ASP A 74 -0.13 -12.83 3.86
N VAL A 75 0.99 -12.33 3.31
CA VAL A 75 2.06 -11.72 4.10
C VAL A 75 1.58 -10.45 4.81
N ILE A 76 0.90 -9.55 4.10
CA ILE A 76 0.36 -8.32 4.70
C ILE A 76 -0.64 -8.63 5.82
N ALA A 77 -1.49 -9.65 5.64
CA ALA A 77 -2.45 -10.07 6.65
C ALA A 77 -1.76 -10.51 7.95
N GLN A 78 -0.64 -11.22 7.85
CA GLN A 78 0.17 -11.63 9.02
C GLN A 78 0.88 -10.45 9.68
N GLN A 79 1.31 -9.46 8.90
CA GLN A 79 1.95 -8.25 9.43
C GLN A 79 0.96 -7.35 10.19
N ALA A 80 -0.34 -7.46 9.88
CA ALA A 80 -1.43 -6.75 10.53
C ALA A 80 -1.20 -5.22 10.70
N PRO A 81 -0.80 -4.48 9.65
CA PRO A 81 -0.74 -3.02 9.73
C PRO A 81 -2.14 -2.43 9.96
N ARG A 82 -2.19 -1.24 10.55
CA ARG A 82 -3.42 -0.44 10.57
C ARG A 82 -3.56 0.25 9.22
N PHE A 83 -4.67 0.01 8.54
CA PHE A 83 -5.04 0.75 7.35
C PHE A 83 -6.05 1.84 7.70
N ASP A 84 -5.79 3.06 7.25
CA ASP A 84 -6.71 4.19 7.35
C ASP A 84 -6.87 4.83 5.97
N ALA A 85 -8.06 5.36 5.67
CA ALA A 85 -8.32 6.11 4.46
C ALA A 85 -9.03 7.43 4.76
N THR A 86 -8.74 8.47 4.00
CA THR A 86 -9.37 9.79 4.14
C THR A 86 -9.63 10.38 2.76
N PHE A 87 -10.79 11.03 2.59
CA PHE A 87 -11.14 11.79 1.41
C PHE A 87 -11.02 13.28 1.70
N LEU A 88 -10.24 13.99 0.88
CA LEU A 88 -10.07 15.43 0.98
C LEU A 88 -10.88 16.11 -0.13
N CYS A 89 -11.81 16.99 0.26
CA CYS A 89 -12.58 17.79 -0.67
C CYS A 89 -11.69 18.86 -1.31
N LYS A 90 -11.51 18.80 -2.63
CA LYS A 90 -10.63 19.70 -3.39
C LYS A 90 -11.07 21.16 -3.30
N GLU A 91 -12.37 21.43 -3.21
CA GLU A 91 -12.90 22.79 -3.06
C GLU A 91 -12.44 23.46 -1.76
N ASN A 92 -12.17 22.68 -0.71
CA ASN A 92 -11.65 23.18 0.56
C ASN A 92 -10.11 23.29 0.59
N ALA A 93 -9.41 22.87 -0.48
CA ALA A 93 -7.95 22.93 -0.57
C ALA A 93 -7.44 24.30 -1.06
N TYR A 94 -8.31 25.15 -1.62
CA TYR A 94 -7.97 26.50 -2.05
C TYR A 94 -8.38 27.52 -0.99
N ALA A 95 -7.60 28.59 -0.83
CA ALA A 95 -8.03 29.74 -0.04
C ALA A 95 -9.32 30.31 -0.66
N ARG A 96 -10.39 30.38 0.12
CA ARG A 96 -11.63 31.06 -0.30
C ARG A 96 -11.29 32.55 -0.39
N VAL A 97 -11.28 33.08 -1.62
CA VAL A 97 -11.16 34.52 -1.89
C VAL A 97 -12.49 35.20 -1.61
#